data_AF-R5VCW0-F1
#
_entry.id   AF-R5VCW0-F1
#
_cell.length_a   1.000
_cell.length_b   1.000
_cell.length_c   1.000
_cell.angle_alpha   90.00
_cell.angle_beta   90.00
_cell.angle_gamma   90.00
#
_symmetry.space_group_name_H-M   'P 1'
#
loop_
_entity.id
_entity.type
_entity.pdbx_description
1 polymer ?
#
loop_
_entity_poly.entity_id
_entity_poly.type
_entity_poly.pdbx_seq_one_letter_code
_entity_poly.pdbx_strand_id
1 'polypeptide(L)' 'MVYTLSKKFLGYGHYILSVQDESGKVKSAVTGDTDLINRLSSELEEEREKATKEAINYVLQES' A
#
# COMPACT_ATOMS: atom_id res chain seq x y z
N MET A 1 -6.80 12.13 9.10
CA MET A 1 -5.57 11.32 9.07
C MET A 1 -5.20 11.13 7.62
N VAL A 2 -4.18 11.85 7.17
CA VAL A 2 -3.62 11.71 5.83
C VAL A 2 -2.52 10.67 5.95
N TYR A 3 -2.71 9.51 5.32
CA TYR A 3 -1.69 8.47 5.25
C TYR A 3 -0.96 8.56 3.91
N THR A 4 0.36 8.61 3.94
CA THR A 4 1.16 8.52 2.72
C THR A 4 1.51 7.07 2.45
N LEU A 5 0.89 6.48 1.43
CA LEU A 5 1.21 5.15 0.95
C LEU A 5 2.35 5.21 -0.09
N SER A 6 3.43 4.49 0.16
CA SER A 6 4.55 4.30 -0.76
C SER A 6 4.67 2.82 -1.12
N LYS A 7 4.82 2.52 -2.41
CA LYS A 7 5.10 1.17 -2.90
C LYS A 7 6.54 1.06 -3.38
N LYS A 8 7.24 0.00 -2.99
CA LYS A 8 8.61 -0.29 -3.44
C LYS A 8 8.70 -1.72 -3.91
N PHE A 9 9.18 -1.94 -5.14
CA PHE A 9 9.41 -3.28 -5.63
C PHE A 9 10.62 -3.92 -4.93
N LEU A 10 10.46 -5.15 -4.43
CA LEU A 10 11.53 -5.95 -3.83
C LEU A 10 12.17 -6.91 -4.84
N GLY A 11 11.35 -7.61 -5.63
CA GLY A 11 11.79 -8.70 -6.52
C GLY A 11 10.82 -9.88 -6.51
N TYR A 12 10.87 -10.74 -7.54
CA TYR A 12 10.04 -11.96 -7.64
C TYR A 12 8.52 -11.74 -7.51
N GLY A 13 8.02 -10.56 -7.92
CA GLY A 13 6.61 -10.21 -7.75
C GLY A 13 6.24 -9.74 -6.33
N HIS A 14 7.21 -9.62 -5.42
CA HIS A 14 7.02 -9.03 -4.11
C HIS A 14 7.24 -7.51 -4.11
N TYR A 15 6.39 -6.82 -3.37
CA TYR A 15 6.39 -5.39 -3.16
C TYR A 15 6.33 -5.08 -1.66
N ILE A 16 7.01 -4.02 -1.24
CA ILE A 16 6.84 -3.43 0.09
C ILE A 16 5.86 -2.28 -0.04
N LEU A 17 4.82 -2.32 0.79
CA LEU A 17 3.94 -1.19 1.05
C LEU A 17 4.41 -0.52 2.34
N SER A 18 4.73 0.76 2.28
CA SER A 18 5.07 1.58 3.44
C SER A 18 3.99 2.64 3.63
N VAL A 19 3.41 2.69 4.81
CA VAL A 19 2.43 3.69 5.22
C VAL A 19 3.08 4.59 6.23
N GLN A 20 3.15 5.88 5.91
CA GLN A 20 3.57 6.91 6.85
C GLN A 20 2.35 7.66 7.37
N ASP A 21 2.24 7.73 8.70
CA ASP A 21 1.29 8.56 9.42
C ASP A 21 1.84 9.99 9.62
N GLU A 22 0.97 10.98 9.83
CA GLU A 22 1.35 12.38 10.10
C GLU A 22 2.23 12.53 11.35
N SER A 23 2.13 11.58 12.30
CA SER A 23 2.99 11.54 13.49
C SER A 23 4.43 11.10 13.19
N GLY A 24 4.77 10.83 11.93
CA GLY A 24 6.08 10.32 11.50
C GLY A 24 6.27 8.82 11.69
N LYS A 25 5.22 8.10 12.10
CA LYS A 25 5.26 6.64 12.27
C LYS A 25 5.16 5.98 10.89
N VAL A 26 6.21 5.26 10.51
CA VAL A 26 6.24 4.47 9.28
C VAL A 26 5.96 3.01 9.64
N LYS A 27 4.91 2.45 9.07
CA LYS A 27 4.65 1.01 9.05
C LYS A 27 4.96 0.47 7.66
N SER A 28 5.47 -0.75 7.58
CA SER A 28 5.80 -1.38 6.30
C SER A 28 5.40 -2.84 6.31
N ALA A 29 4.81 -3.30 5.22
CA ALA A 29 4.39 -4.68 5.03
C ALA A 29 4.84 -5.18 3.66
N VAL A 30 5.10 -6.49 3.55
CA VAL A 30 5.49 -7.13 2.29
C VAL A 30 4.26 -7.77 1.69
N THR A 31 3.82 -7.28 0.53
CA THR A 31 2.75 -7.90 -0.24
C THR A 31 3.31 -8.61 -1.47
N GLY A 32 2.86 -9.84 -1.69
CA GLY A 32 3.03 -10.55 -2.96
C GLY A 32 1.87 -10.30 -3.93
N ASP A 33 0.94 -9.43 -3.57
CA ASP A 33 -0.31 -9.24 -4.30
C ASP A 33 -0.11 -8.25 -5.44
N THR A 34 0.33 -8.78 -6.60
CA THR A 34 0.51 -8.00 -7.83
C THR A 34 -0.80 -7.38 -8.32
N ASP A 35 -1.95 -7.98 -8.01
CA ASP A 35 -3.26 -7.43 -8.38
C ASP A 35 -3.54 -6.14 -7.62
N LEU A 36 -3.34 -6.14 -6.30
CA LEU A 36 -3.41 -4.93 -5.46
C LEU A 36 -2.48 -3.81 -5.97
N ILE A 37 -1.25 -4.16 -6.35
CA ILE A 37 -0.28 -3.18 -6.88
C ILE A 37 -0.72 -2.60 -8.23
N ASN A 38 -1.34 -3.43 -9.08
CA ASN A 38 -1.89 -3.00 -10.36
C ASN A 38 -3.08 -2.06 -10.13
N ARG A 39 -3.99 -2.40 -9.20
CA ARG A 39 -5.15 -1.58 -8.83
C ARG A 39 -4.75 -0.26 -8.18
N LEU A 40 -3.66 -0.24 -7.40
CA LEU A 40 -3.04 1.00 -6.89
C LEU A 40 -2.50 1.90 -8.01
N SER A 41 -2.19 1.33 -9.17
CA SER A 41 -1.75 2.05 -10.37
C SER A 41 -2.87 2.23 -11.40
N SER A 42 -4.11 1.87 -11.04
CA SER A 42 -5.25 1.95 -11.95
C SER A 42 -5.62 3.39 -12.24
N GLU A 43 -6.04 3.64 -13.48
CA GLU A 43 -6.52 4.95 -13.93
C GLU A 43 -7.88 5.30 -13.30
N LEU A 44 -8.63 4.28 -12.87
CA LEU A 44 -9.91 4.43 -12.20
C LEU A 44 -9.72 4.89 -10.75
N GLU A 45 -10.24 6.06 -10.42
CA GLU A 45 -10.12 6.65 -9.09
C GLU A 45 -10.76 5.79 -7.99
N GLU A 46 -11.93 5.19 -8.26
CA GLU A 46 -12.60 4.30 -7.31
C GLU A 46 -11.77 3.04 -6.98
N GLU A 47 -11.15 2.45 -8.01
CA GLU A 47 -10.26 1.29 -7.85
C GLU A 47 -8.99 1.66 -7.09
N ARG A 48 -8.38 2.79 -7.47
CA ARG A 48 -7.19 3.32 -6.81
C ARG A 48 -7.46 3.63 -5.34
N GLU A 49 -8.59 4.24 -5.02
CA GLU A 49 -8.95 4.58 -3.64
C GLU A 49 -9.24 3.33 -2.80
N LYS A 50 -9.98 2.36 -3.36
CA LYS A 50 -10.20 1.06 -2.70
C LYS A 50 -8.89 0.34 -2.45
N ALA A 51 -8.03 0.23 -3.46
CA ALA A 51 -6.73 -0.42 -3.33
C ALA A 51 -5.82 0.32 -2.33
N THR A 52 -5.88 1.65 -2.28
CA THR A 52 -5.13 2.46 -1.30
C THR A 52 -5.60 2.17 0.12
N LYS A 53 -6.91 2.16 0.36
CA LYS A 53 -7.49 1.81 1.67
C LYS A 53 -7.14 0.38 2.08
N GLU A 54 -7.22 -0.56 1.14
CA GLU A 54 -6.89 -1.96 1.37
C GLU A 54 -5.41 -2.15 1.69
N ALA A 55 -4.51 -1.53 0.92
CA ALA A 55 -3.08 -1.52 1.16
C ALA A 55 -2.70 -0.89 2.51
N ILE A 56 -3.33 0.23 2.87
CA ILE A 56 -3.12 0.87 4.17
C ILE A 56 -3.61 -0.05 5.28
N ASN A 57 -4.84 -0.58 5.17
CA ASN A 57 -5.39 -1.48 6.17
C ASN A 57 -4.53 -2.74 6.34
N TYR A 58 -4.02 -3.30 5.25
CA TYR A 58 -3.10 -4.44 5.27
C TYR A 58 -1.83 -4.13 6.07
N VAL A 59 -1.17 -3.01 5.77
CA VAL A 59 0.03 -2.56 6.49
C VAL A 59 -0.26 -2.23 7.96
N LEU A 60 -1.45 -1.71 8.26
CA LEU A 60 -1.89 -1.41 9.62
C LEU A 60 -2.23 -2.67 10.40
N GLN A 61 -2.83 -3.70 9.78
CA GLN A 61 -3.19 -4.98 10.40
C GLN A 61 -2.01 -5.91 10.63
N GLU A 62 -0.99 -5.90 9.76
CA GLU A 62 0.23 -6.70 9.95
C GLU A 62 1.14 -6.20 11.11
N SER A 63 0.77 -5.13 11.85
CA SER A 63 1.63 -4.54 12.88
C SER A 63 0.94 -4.13 14.17
#